data_AF-A0A9X2ZJ16-F1
#
_entry.id   AF-A0A9X2ZJ16-F1
#
_cell.length_a   1.000
_cell.length_b   1.000
_cell.length_c   1.000
_cell.angle_alpha   90.00
_cell.angle_beta   90.00
_cell.angle_gamma   90.00
#
_symmetry.space_group_name_H-M   'P 1'
#
loop_
_entity.id
_entity.type
_entity.pdbx_description
1 polymer ?
#
loop_
_entity_poly.entity_id
_entity_poly.type
_entity_poly.pdbx_seq_one_letter_code
_entity_poly.pdbx_strand_id
1 'polypeptide(L)'
;MKKKLASVSLLLLSMAAGAQSMATSSAQTTIEKNPYDKWSIELNGGLNKPTRTMTEGYSTATVSPFHADLGVRYMFNPKFGLKLDFGYDQFQERNDTAPFDSKYLRTSLQGVVNIGRALNFETWTNTIGLLAHGGFGVSQLSADNGFDGKDYMAHGIVGLTGQIRLSNTIALTGDLTGIVNGRQNHNFDGMGQTTSGSFDGVLLNASVGLTFYLGKKEKHADWYSEDNDRLNKLEDRVNTIETGLIDTDKDGVADLYDLEPNTVSGVAVNTKGQSIDTNQNGVPDELESYLDKTYSKKGSETATNNTVEELINGGYVNVYFDFNSSKPTNASLSGVDFLVKYLKNNPGKSADIIGYSDEIGSSSYNTELSRKRAEAVKKVATNAGIDASRLNVIANGEDTSVNKNSKEARQIVRRVTFQVK
;
A
#
# COMPACT_ATOMS: atom_id res chain seq x y z
N MET A 1 50.86 32.53 3.73
CA MET A 1 50.12 31.26 3.96
C MET A 1 48.88 31.22 3.07
N LYS A 2 49.04 30.84 1.80
CA LYS A 2 47.95 30.55 0.85
C LYS A 2 48.47 29.44 -0.07
N LYS A 3 47.63 28.46 -0.39
CA LYS A 3 47.88 27.21 -1.16
C LYS A 3 48.29 26.00 -0.31
N LYS A 4 47.29 25.19 0.10
CA LYS A 4 47.33 23.71 0.27
C LYS A 4 45.97 23.17 0.78
N LEU A 5 44.87 23.48 0.07
CA LEU A 5 43.53 23.00 0.43
C LEU A 5 42.70 22.51 -0.77
N ALA A 6 43.32 22.26 -1.93
CA ALA A 6 42.62 21.87 -3.15
C ALA A 6 42.85 20.41 -3.59
N SER A 7 43.42 19.55 -2.73
CA SER A 7 43.84 18.20 -3.14
C SER A 7 43.04 17.05 -2.53
N VAL A 8 42.04 17.32 -1.68
CA VAL A 8 41.20 16.26 -1.06
C VAL A 8 39.83 16.11 -1.73
N SER A 9 39.39 17.11 -2.50
CA SER A 9 38.11 17.06 -3.23
C SER A 9 38.15 16.28 -4.56
N LEU A 10 39.30 15.78 -4.99
CA LEU A 10 39.45 15.09 -6.29
C LEU A 10 39.58 13.57 -6.19
N LEU A 11 39.70 12.99 -4.99
CA LEU A 11 39.73 11.53 -4.79
C LEU A 11 38.34 10.91 -4.53
N LEU A 12 37.33 11.74 -4.23
CA LEU A 12 35.93 11.30 -4.05
C LEU A 12 35.11 11.29 -5.34
N LEU A 13 35.69 11.71 -6.47
CA LEU A 13 35.02 11.71 -7.78
C LEU A 13 35.51 10.63 -8.76
N SER A 14 36.52 9.83 -8.40
CA SER A 14 37.14 8.85 -9.32
C SER A 14 36.77 7.39 -9.08
N MET A 15 35.81 7.08 -8.20
CA MET A 15 35.27 5.71 -8.04
C MET A 15 33.87 5.52 -8.65
N ALA A 16 33.38 6.48 -9.44
CA ALA A 16 32.10 6.41 -10.14
C ALA A 16 32.20 6.05 -11.63
N ALA A 17 33.34 5.56 -12.11
CA ALA A 17 33.56 5.22 -13.52
C ALA A 17 34.11 3.80 -13.67
N GLY A 18 33.23 2.81 -13.87
CA GLY A 18 33.67 1.43 -14.07
C GLY A 18 32.56 0.39 -14.17
N ALA A 19 31.51 0.64 -14.97
CA ALA A 19 30.62 -0.42 -15.46
C ALA A 19 29.74 0.10 -16.61
N GLN A 20 30.36 0.39 -17.76
CA GLN A 20 29.63 0.44 -19.03
C GLN A 20 30.38 -0.45 -20.03
N SER A 21 29.91 -1.69 -20.15
CA SER A 21 30.13 -2.48 -21.35
C SER A 21 28.77 -2.86 -21.92
N MET A 22 28.62 -2.57 -23.21
CA MET A 22 27.44 -2.72 -24.04
C MET A 22 26.86 -4.13 -24.00
N ALA A 23 25.53 -4.22 -23.91
CA ALA A 23 24.76 -5.32 -24.47
C ALA A 23 23.50 -4.75 -25.11
N THR A 24 23.25 -5.25 -26.31
CA THR A 24 22.33 -4.85 -27.37
C THR A 24 20.86 -4.82 -26.98
N SER A 25 20.14 -3.96 -27.70
CA SER A 25 18.68 -3.79 -27.74
C SER A 25 17.89 -5.10 -27.83
N SER A 26 16.97 -5.28 -26.89
CA SER A 26 15.63 -5.80 -27.15
C SER A 26 14.66 -5.05 -26.24
N ALA A 27 13.68 -4.37 -26.82
CA ALA A 27 12.62 -3.69 -26.08
C ALA A 27 11.77 -4.72 -25.32
N GLN A 28 12.15 -4.97 -24.07
CA GLN A 28 11.34 -5.68 -23.09
C GLN A 28 10.67 -4.62 -22.21
N THR A 29 9.36 -4.73 -22.06
CA THR A 29 8.52 -3.97 -21.13
C THR A 29 9.28 -3.73 -19.83
N THR A 30 9.45 -2.46 -19.46
CA THR A 30 10.13 -2.03 -18.23
C THR A 30 9.49 -2.69 -17.02
N ILE A 31 10.03 -3.85 -16.59
CA ILE A 31 9.76 -4.43 -15.29
C ILE A 31 10.29 -3.43 -14.27
N GLU A 32 9.44 -3.05 -13.33
CA GLU A 32 9.78 -2.12 -12.28
C GLU A 32 11.09 -2.55 -11.60
N LYS A 33 12.10 -1.66 -11.66
CA LYS A 33 13.50 -2.03 -11.45
C LYS A 33 13.83 -2.55 -10.03
N ASN A 34 12.94 -2.38 -9.05
CA ASN A 34 12.91 -3.08 -7.76
C ASN A 34 11.53 -2.89 -7.10
N PRO A 35 10.89 -3.96 -6.57
CA PRO A 35 9.56 -3.88 -5.96
C PRO A 35 9.55 -3.35 -4.52
N TYR A 36 10.70 -2.95 -3.96
CA TYR A 36 10.86 -2.54 -2.57
C TYR A 36 11.73 -1.29 -2.42
N ASP A 37 11.52 -0.58 -1.31
CA ASP A 37 12.34 0.56 -0.90
C ASP A 37 13.67 0.10 -0.30
N LYS A 38 14.71 0.96 -0.38
CA LYS A 38 16.10 0.59 -0.01
C LYS A 38 16.75 1.50 1.02
N TRP A 39 16.20 2.68 1.25
CA TRP A 39 16.78 3.68 2.13
C TRP A 39 16.12 3.63 3.49
N SER A 40 16.92 3.76 4.55
CA SER A 40 16.43 3.92 5.91
C SER A 40 17.25 4.92 6.71
N ILE A 41 16.59 5.57 7.66
CA ILE A 41 17.21 6.42 8.69
C ILE A 41 17.01 5.74 10.04
N GLU A 42 18.08 5.61 10.80
CA GLU A 42 18.12 4.99 12.13
C GLU A 42 18.37 6.09 13.16
N LEU A 43 17.49 6.21 14.15
CA LEU A 43 17.64 7.12 15.28
C LEU A 43 17.63 6.28 16.55
N ASN A 44 18.77 6.15 17.22
CA ASN A 44 18.86 5.37 18.44
C ASN A 44 19.44 6.18 19.60
N GLY A 45 19.00 5.84 20.81
CA GLY A 45 19.52 6.39 22.05
C GLY A 45 19.68 5.29 23.09
N GLY A 46 20.65 5.44 23.99
CA GLY A 46 20.83 4.44 25.03
C GLY A 46 22.05 4.67 25.92
N LEU A 47 22.74 3.58 26.18
CA LEU A 47 23.79 3.46 27.16
C LEU A 47 25.13 3.16 26.49
N ASN A 48 26.18 3.64 27.14
CA ASN A 48 27.55 3.35 26.76
C ASN A 48 28.32 2.81 27.97
N LYS A 49 29.31 1.97 27.71
CA LYS A 49 30.21 1.41 28.71
C LYS A 49 31.61 1.25 28.13
N PRO A 50 32.49 2.24 28.31
CA PRO A 50 33.90 2.06 28.03
C PRO A 50 34.49 1.04 29.02
N THR A 51 35.08 -0.03 28.50
CA THR A 51 35.59 -1.17 29.30
C THR A 51 37.11 -1.15 29.43
N ARG A 52 37.80 -0.63 28.43
CA ARG A 52 39.25 -0.41 28.39
C ARG A 52 39.50 0.71 27.39
N THR A 53 40.54 1.53 27.47
CA THR A 53 41.47 1.67 28.59
C THR A 53 40.99 2.77 29.54
N MET A 54 41.19 2.52 30.83
CA MET A 54 40.85 3.39 31.96
C MET A 54 42.08 3.54 32.83
N THR A 55 42.26 4.71 33.43
CA THR A 55 43.27 4.95 34.45
C THR A 55 42.99 4.10 35.68
N GLU A 56 44.02 3.57 36.33
CA GLU A 56 43.85 2.76 37.55
C GLU A 56 43.06 3.54 38.61
N GLY A 57 42.02 2.91 39.19
CA GLY A 57 41.11 3.56 40.13
C GLY A 57 39.96 4.34 39.50
N TYR A 58 39.90 4.47 38.16
CA TYR A 58 38.79 5.08 37.44
C TYR A 58 37.86 4.02 36.84
N SER A 59 36.56 4.30 36.88
CA SER A 59 35.53 3.47 36.26
C SER A 59 34.31 4.31 35.92
N THR A 60 33.63 4.02 34.81
CA THR A 60 32.34 4.65 34.53
C THR A 60 31.23 4.05 35.36
N ALA A 61 30.16 4.83 35.56
CA ALA A 61 28.90 4.29 36.05
C ALA A 61 28.44 3.10 35.18
N THR A 62 27.84 2.07 35.79
CA THR A 62 27.31 0.89 35.08
C THR A 62 26.24 1.26 34.04
N VAL A 63 25.63 2.44 34.20
CA VAL A 63 24.63 3.03 33.31
C VAL A 63 25.03 4.49 33.08
N SER A 64 26.10 4.74 32.31
CA SER A 64 26.43 6.11 31.88
C SER A 64 25.34 6.55 30.88
N PRO A 65 24.45 7.49 31.23
CA PRO A 65 23.43 7.95 30.30
C PRO A 65 24.09 8.77 29.20
N PHE A 66 23.45 8.82 28.03
CA PHE A 66 23.86 9.56 26.83
C PHE A 66 24.80 8.81 25.88
N HIS A 67 24.25 7.75 25.29
CA HIS A 67 24.58 7.37 23.91
C HIS A 67 23.49 7.85 22.96
N ALA A 68 23.87 8.40 21.81
CA ALA A 68 22.97 8.67 20.70
C ALA A 68 23.67 8.37 19.37
N ASP A 69 22.94 7.75 18.44
CA ASP A 69 23.43 7.53 17.09
C ASP A 69 22.38 7.83 16.01
N LEU A 70 22.90 8.28 14.87
CA LEU A 70 22.17 8.56 13.64
C LEU A 70 22.80 7.73 12.52
N GLY A 71 22.03 6.76 12.01
CA GLY A 71 22.40 5.94 10.87
C GLY A 71 21.63 6.33 9.61
N VAL A 72 22.32 6.33 8.47
CA VAL A 72 21.69 6.32 7.15
C VAL A 72 22.12 5.05 6.43
N ARG A 73 21.16 4.20 6.09
CA ARG A 73 21.42 2.88 5.51
C ARG A 73 20.78 2.74 4.14
N TYR A 74 21.52 2.07 3.24
CA TYR A 74 21.07 1.66 1.92
C TYR A 74 21.22 0.15 1.74
N MET A 75 20.12 -0.54 1.45
CA MET A 75 20.11 -1.97 1.16
C MET A 75 20.28 -2.21 -0.35
N PHE A 76 21.37 -2.87 -0.76
CA PHE A 76 21.60 -3.24 -2.17
C PHE A 76 20.56 -4.26 -2.64
N ASN A 77 20.24 -5.22 -1.77
CA ASN A 77 19.22 -6.26 -1.91
C ASN A 77 18.66 -6.60 -0.50
N PRO A 78 17.67 -7.51 -0.35
CA PRO A 78 17.10 -7.83 0.96
C PRO A 78 18.10 -8.37 1.99
N LYS A 79 19.27 -8.85 1.57
CA LYS A 79 20.26 -9.50 2.45
C LYS A 79 21.43 -8.59 2.82
N PHE A 80 21.82 -7.66 1.95
CA PHE A 80 23.05 -6.89 2.11
C PHE A 80 22.82 -5.39 1.90
N GLY A 81 23.43 -4.58 2.76
CA GLY A 81 23.41 -3.14 2.70
C GLY A 81 24.68 -2.48 3.20
N LEU A 82 24.69 -1.15 3.17
CA LEU A 82 25.75 -0.29 3.64
C LEU A 82 25.15 0.82 4.50
N LYS A 83 25.77 1.12 5.64
CA LYS A 83 25.34 2.13 6.60
C LYS A 83 26.45 3.14 6.86
N LEU A 84 26.10 4.42 6.79
CA LEU A 84 26.90 5.52 7.32
C LEU A 84 26.31 5.89 8.68
N ASP A 85 27.16 5.91 9.71
CA ASP A 85 26.71 5.98 11.10
C ASP A 85 27.49 7.05 11.88
N PHE A 86 26.77 7.94 12.55
CA PHE A 86 27.32 8.99 13.40
C PHE A 86 26.89 8.71 14.84
N GLY A 87 27.85 8.65 15.76
CA GLY A 87 27.58 8.38 17.17
C GLY A 87 28.17 9.45 18.09
N TYR A 88 27.49 9.68 19.20
CA TYR A 88 27.93 10.51 20.31
C TYR A 88 27.76 9.73 21.61
N ASP A 89 28.80 9.73 22.42
CA ASP A 89 28.85 9.11 23.73
C ASP A 89 29.40 10.11 24.74
N GLN A 90 28.80 10.15 25.93
CA GLN A 90 29.34 10.84 27.09
C GLN A 90 29.67 9.83 28.20
N PHE A 91 30.88 9.91 28.72
CA PHE A 91 31.41 9.06 29.77
C PHE A 91 31.49 9.88 31.06
N GLN A 92 30.78 9.42 32.09
CA GLN A 92 30.77 10.03 33.42
C GLN A 92 31.27 9.04 34.47
N GLU A 93 31.86 9.58 35.52
CA GLU A 93 32.39 8.80 36.64
C GLU A 93 31.32 7.97 37.36
N ARG A 94 31.78 6.92 38.04
CA ARG A 94 30.99 6.27 39.09
C ARG A 94 31.16 7.02 40.41
N ASN A 95 30.14 6.98 41.27
CA ASN A 95 30.08 7.70 42.55
C ASN A 95 31.28 7.47 43.51
N ASP A 96 32.05 6.39 43.34
CA ASP A 96 33.20 6.00 44.17
C ASP A 96 34.55 6.24 43.48
N THR A 97 34.56 6.93 42.35
CA THR A 97 35.77 7.28 41.59
C THR A 97 35.91 8.79 41.43
N ALA A 98 37.12 9.28 41.18
CA ALA A 98 37.34 10.70 40.96
C ALA A 98 36.55 11.20 39.73
N PRO A 99 36.05 12.46 39.76
CA PRO A 99 35.16 12.97 38.73
C PRO A 99 35.87 13.11 37.37
N PHE A 100 35.18 12.74 36.29
CA PHE A 100 35.63 12.95 34.93
C PHE A 100 34.45 13.04 33.95
N ASP A 101 34.56 13.94 32.97
CA ASP A 101 33.61 14.05 31.88
C ASP A 101 34.38 13.98 30.57
N SER A 102 34.11 12.92 29.81
CA SER A 102 34.70 12.72 28.49
C SER A 102 33.62 12.53 27.43
N LYS A 103 33.85 13.16 26.29
CA LYS A 103 32.94 13.14 25.13
C LYS A 103 33.62 12.39 24.00
N TYR A 104 32.89 11.47 23.40
CA TYR A 104 33.37 10.62 22.32
C TYR A 104 32.43 10.74 21.13
N LEU A 105 32.99 11.21 20.00
CA LEU A 105 32.30 11.37 18.74
C LEU A 105 32.85 10.37 17.74
N ARG A 106 31.98 9.71 16.98
CA ARG A 106 32.38 8.70 15.99
C ARG A 106 31.65 8.88 14.66
N THR A 107 32.33 8.55 13.58
CA THR A 107 31.75 8.39 12.24
C THR A 107 32.24 7.09 11.65
N SER A 108 31.34 6.23 11.19
CA SER A 108 31.65 4.86 10.76
C SER A 108 30.97 4.52 9.44
N LEU A 109 31.68 3.75 8.60
CA LEU A 109 31.11 3.10 7.43
C LEU A 109 31.01 1.60 7.73
N GLN A 110 29.81 1.06 7.62
CA GLN A 110 29.50 -0.31 8.05
C GLN A 110 28.80 -1.08 6.94
N GLY A 111 29.21 -2.33 6.71
CA GLY A 111 28.40 -3.30 5.97
C GLY A 111 27.29 -3.82 6.87
N VAL A 112 26.11 -4.06 6.29
CA VAL A 112 24.95 -4.60 7.01
C VAL A 112 24.50 -5.89 6.33
N VAL A 113 24.31 -6.93 7.13
CA VAL A 113 23.75 -8.22 6.71
C VAL A 113 22.41 -8.41 7.41
N ASN A 114 21.35 -8.59 6.62
CA ASN A 114 20.05 -8.96 7.15
C ASN A 114 19.99 -10.48 7.35
N ILE A 115 20.31 -10.90 8.59
CA ILE A 115 20.30 -12.30 9.00
C ILE A 115 18.89 -12.88 8.86
N GLY A 116 17.85 -12.11 9.16
CA GLY A 116 16.47 -12.53 9.01
C GLY A 116 16.13 -12.96 7.58
N ARG A 117 16.65 -12.26 6.56
CA ARG A 117 16.50 -12.64 5.15
C ARG A 117 17.50 -13.69 4.67
N ALA A 118 18.65 -13.81 5.34
CA ALA A 118 19.61 -14.88 5.03
C ALA A 118 19.15 -16.26 5.55
N LEU A 119 18.39 -16.27 6.65
CA LEU A 119 17.86 -17.47 7.32
C LEU A 119 16.34 -17.66 7.11
N ASN A 120 15.76 -16.95 6.14
CA ASN A 120 14.36 -17.09 5.71
C ASN A 120 13.32 -16.94 6.84
N PHE A 121 13.48 -15.95 7.72
CA PHE A 121 12.55 -15.70 8.83
C PHE A 121 11.12 -15.42 8.36
N GLU A 122 10.94 -14.91 7.15
CA GLU A 122 9.62 -14.68 6.51
C GLU A 122 8.73 -15.91 6.44
N THR A 123 9.31 -17.11 6.57
CA THR A 123 8.56 -18.37 6.61
C THR A 123 7.75 -18.55 7.89
N TRP A 124 8.14 -17.88 8.99
CA TRP A 124 7.47 -18.00 10.30
C TRP A 124 7.14 -16.64 10.94
N THR A 125 7.79 -15.56 10.54
CA THR A 125 7.49 -14.20 11.03
C THR A 125 7.73 -13.14 9.96
N ASN A 126 6.78 -12.21 9.87
CA ASN A 126 6.93 -10.99 9.06
C ASN A 126 7.13 -9.73 9.92
N THR A 127 7.28 -9.91 11.24
CA THR A 127 7.32 -8.80 12.21
C THR A 127 8.67 -8.68 12.89
N ILE A 128 9.44 -9.77 13.00
CA ILE A 128 10.74 -9.77 13.68
C ILE A 128 11.86 -9.83 12.66
N GLY A 129 12.85 -8.96 12.81
CA GLY A 129 14.05 -8.91 11.99
C GLY A 129 15.31 -8.95 12.84
N LEU A 130 16.41 -9.40 12.24
CA LEU A 130 17.74 -9.40 12.86
C LEU A 130 18.77 -9.00 11.83
N LEU A 131 19.61 -8.02 12.17
CA LEU A 131 20.72 -7.55 11.37
C LEU A 131 22.03 -7.78 12.11
N ALA A 132 23.08 -8.08 11.36
CA ALA A 132 24.45 -7.89 11.81
C ALA A 132 25.05 -6.72 11.05
N HIS A 133 25.88 -5.93 11.72
CA HIS A 133 26.63 -4.86 11.09
C HIS A 133 28.08 -4.88 11.56
N GLY A 134 28.96 -4.35 10.72
CA GLY A 134 30.36 -4.21 11.07
C GLY A 134 31.13 -3.39 10.05
N GLY A 135 32.22 -2.78 10.49
CA GLY A 135 33.02 -1.93 9.64
C GLY A 135 34.07 -1.15 10.42
N PHE A 136 34.41 0.02 9.87
CA PHE A 136 35.50 0.85 10.38
C PHE A 136 35.11 2.32 10.34
N GLY A 137 35.82 3.12 11.12
CA GLY A 137 35.58 4.55 11.17
C GLY A 137 36.69 5.32 11.83
N VAL A 138 36.38 6.58 12.09
CA VAL A 138 37.22 7.48 12.86
C VAL A 138 36.43 7.99 14.06
N SER A 139 37.14 8.23 15.14
CA SER A 139 36.58 8.75 16.38
C SER A 139 37.45 9.83 16.99
N GLN A 140 36.82 10.63 17.84
CA GLN A 140 37.43 11.75 18.53
C GLN A 140 37.02 11.70 20.00
N LEU A 141 38.01 11.66 20.89
CA LEU A 141 37.82 11.78 22.34
C LEU A 141 38.27 13.18 22.80
N SER A 142 37.52 13.76 23.73
CA SER A 142 37.88 14.99 24.44
C SER A 142 37.44 14.88 25.88
N ALA A 143 38.22 15.42 26.82
CA ALA A 143 37.93 15.41 28.24
C ALA A 143 37.91 16.83 28.79
N ASP A 144 36.92 17.18 29.61
CA ASP A 144 36.80 18.55 30.15
C ASP A 144 37.80 18.80 31.30
N ASN A 145 38.17 17.76 32.07
CA ASN A 145 39.08 17.85 33.22
C ASN A 145 40.33 16.95 33.10
N GLY A 146 40.59 16.37 31.92
CA GLY A 146 41.63 15.34 31.72
C GLY A 146 42.86 15.86 30.99
N PHE A 147 42.81 15.84 29.66
CA PHE A 147 43.90 16.27 28.79
C PHE A 147 43.47 17.44 27.89
N ASP A 148 44.44 18.27 27.51
CA ASP A 148 44.19 19.40 26.62
C ASP A 148 44.06 18.93 25.16
N GLY A 149 43.00 19.36 24.49
CA GLY A 149 42.78 19.13 23.07
C GLY A 149 41.88 17.94 22.76
N LYS A 150 42.20 17.21 21.69
CA LYS A 150 41.38 16.13 21.13
C LYS A 150 42.26 14.97 20.71
N ASP A 151 41.86 13.77 21.08
CA ASP A 151 42.50 12.53 20.67
C ASP A 151 41.72 11.93 19.49
N TYR A 152 42.40 11.72 18.36
CA TYR A 152 41.80 11.24 17.12
C TYR A 152 42.24 9.81 16.85
N MET A 153 41.27 8.92 16.76
CA MET A 153 41.49 7.48 16.67
C MET A 153 40.85 6.92 15.41
N ALA A 154 41.36 5.77 14.97
CA ALA A 154 40.61 4.89 14.06
C ALA A 154 39.89 3.83 14.90
N HIS A 155 38.74 3.34 14.46
CA HIS A 155 38.05 2.27 15.19
C HIS A 155 37.49 1.20 14.27
N GLY A 156 37.42 -0.03 14.78
CA GLY A 156 36.59 -1.10 14.26
C GLY A 156 35.27 -1.16 15.03
N ILE A 157 34.20 -1.54 14.36
CA ILE A 157 32.86 -1.65 14.95
C ILE A 157 32.20 -2.95 14.49
N VAL A 158 31.47 -3.61 15.39
CA VAL A 158 30.64 -4.78 15.11
C VAL A 158 29.42 -4.78 16.02
N GLY A 159 28.26 -5.16 15.50
CA GLY A 159 27.05 -5.19 16.30
C GLY A 159 25.92 -6.03 15.72
N LEU A 160 24.87 -6.17 16.52
CA LEU A 160 23.63 -6.85 16.18
C LEU A 160 22.45 -5.91 16.46
N THR A 161 21.56 -5.80 15.47
CA THR A 161 20.34 -4.99 15.58
C THR A 161 19.13 -5.90 15.50
N GLY A 162 18.39 -6.04 16.60
CA GLY A 162 17.05 -6.61 16.61
C GLY A 162 16.02 -5.60 16.10
N GLN A 163 15.07 -6.05 15.30
CA GLN A 163 14.01 -5.20 14.75
C GLN A 163 12.62 -5.79 15.02
N ILE A 164 11.67 -4.93 15.36
CA ILE A 164 10.23 -5.24 15.41
C ILE A 164 9.51 -4.27 14.47
N ARG A 165 8.89 -4.80 13.43
CA ARG A 165 8.11 -4.02 12.46
C ARG A 165 6.85 -3.48 13.12
N LEU A 166 6.71 -2.15 13.16
CA LEU A 166 5.52 -1.48 13.69
C LEU A 166 4.55 -1.13 12.56
N SER A 167 5.08 -0.72 11.41
CA SER A 167 4.33 -0.41 10.20
C SER A 167 5.18 -0.71 8.95
N ASN A 168 4.65 -0.43 7.76
CA ASN A 168 5.42 -0.53 6.52
C ASN A 168 6.56 0.50 6.43
N THR A 169 6.53 1.56 7.25
CA THR A 169 7.49 2.67 7.21
C THR A 169 8.32 2.82 8.48
N ILE A 170 7.98 2.13 9.57
CA ILE A 170 8.64 2.28 10.87
C ILE A 170 8.89 0.91 11.52
N ALA A 171 10.09 0.73 12.07
CA ALA A 171 10.44 -0.38 12.95
C ALA A 171 11.03 0.13 14.28
N LEU A 172 10.71 -0.56 15.38
CA LEU A 172 11.42 -0.43 16.64
C LEU A 172 12.71 -1.23 16.56
N THR A 173 13.82 -0.65 16.97
CA THR A 173 15.14 -1.28 16.92
C THR A 173 15.80 -1.31 18.28
N GLY A 174 16.52 -2.40 18.54
CA GLY A 174 17.43 -2.52 19.67
C GLY A 174 18.80 -2.95 19.13
N ASP A 175 19.85 -2.18 19.44
CA ASP A 175 21.18 -2.40 18.91
C ASP A 175 22.19 -2.67 20.04
N LEU A 176 23.02 -3.69 19.85
CA LEU A 176 24.16 -3.99 20.70
C LEU A 176 25.43 -3.91 19.85
N THR A 177 26.32 -2.99 20.22
CA THR A 177 27.50 -2.65 19.44
C THR A 177 28.75 -2.71 20.29
N GLY A 178 29.80 -3.35 19.76
CA GLY A 178 31.16 -3.31 20.30
C GLY A 178 32.08 -2.52 19.38
N ILE A 179 32.92 -1.67 19.98
CA ILE A 179 33.85 -0.78 19.29
C ILE A 179 35.26 -1.02 19.85
N VAL A 180 36.23 -1.08 18.95
CA VAL A 180 37.66 -1.17 19.30
C VAL A 180 38.43 -0.03 18.64
N ASN A 181 39.01 0.87 19.43
CA ASN A 181 39.85 1.97 18.99
C ASN A 181 41.29 1.50 18.81
N GLY A 182 41.89 1.93 17.70
CA GLY A 182 43.31 1.83 17.43
C GLY A 182 43.99 3.20 17.49
N ARG A 183 45.24 3.20 17.95
CA ARG A 183 46.04 4.42 18.19
C ARG A 183 45.34 5.44 19.10
N GLN A 184 44.70 4.95 20.16
CA GLN A 184 44.24 5.80 21.26
C GLN A 184 45.46 6.22 22.08
N ASN A 185 45.54 7.50 22.46
CA ASN A 185 46.63 8.05 23.25
C ASN A 185 46.20 8.30 24.70
N HIS A 186 44.94 8.67 24.92
CA HIS A 186 44.39 8.97 26.24
C HIS A 186 43.33 7.95 26.65
N ASN A 187 43.30 7.61 27.94
CA ASN A 187 42.25 6.76 28.51
C ASN A 187 40.87 7.42 28.38
N PHE A 188 39.81 6.62 28.42
CA PHE A 188 38.44 7.13 28.28
C PHE A 188 38.01 8.08 29.41
N ASP A 189 38.65 8.01 30.58
CA ASP A 189 38.49 8.98 31.68
C ASP A 189 39.29 10.28 31.46
N GLY A 190 40.23 10.30 30.52
CA GLY A 190 41.06 11.45 30.20
C GLY A 190 42.23 11.73 31.14
N MET A 191 42.42 10.97 32.23
CA MET A 191 43.42 11.27 33.28
C MET A 191 44.78 10.62 33.04
N GLY A 192 44.82 9.58 32.20
CA GLY A 192 46.01 8.79 31.93
C GLY A 192 46.25 8.57 30.44
N GLN A 193 47.48 8.17 30.12
CA GLN A 193 47.83 7.70 28.78
C GLN A 193 47.54 6.21 28.66
N THR A 194 47.25 5.75 27.45
CA THR A 194 47.08 4.33 27.13
C THR A 194 48.41 3.60 27.31
N THR A 195 48.40 2.49 28.05
CA THR A 195 49.62 1.70 28.34
C THR A 195 49.70 0.38 27.58
N SER A 196 48.66 0.03 26.83
CA SER A 196 48.56 -1.19 26.03
C SER A 196 48.86 -0.90 24.54
N GLY A 197 48.84 -1.95 23.71
CA GLY A 197 49.37 -1.93 22.33
C GLY A 197 48.56 -1.09 21.31
N SER A 198 48.48 -1.58 20.08
CA SER A 198 47.87 -0.80 18.98
C SER A 198 46.32 -0.75 19.00
N PHE A 199 45.64 -1.50 19.89
CA PHE A 199 44.19 -1.67 19.96
C PHE A 199 43.70 -1.74 21.41
N ASP A 200 43.41 -0.58 21.98
CA ASP A 200 43.31 -0.43 23.44
C ASP A 200 41.89 -0.09 23.91
N GLY A 201 41.26 0.87 23.24
CA GLY A 201 39.93 1.34 23.58
C GLY A 201 38.85 0.34 23.21
N VAL A 202 38.25 -0.34 24.16
CA VAL A 202 37.07 -1.19 23.98
C VAL A 202 35.86 -0.51 24.60
N LEU A 203 34.85 -0.23 23.78
CA LEU A 203 33.59 0.39 24.16
C LEU A 203 32.41 -0.53 23.79
N LEU A 204 31.43 -0.64 24.68
CA LEU A 204 30.17 -1.30 24.41
C LEU A 204 29.03 -0.27 24.41
N ASN A 205 28.14 -0.38 23.43
CA ASN A 205 26.93 0.42 23.32
C ASN A 205 25.71 -0.51 23.31
N ALA A 206 24.66 -0.06 23.99
CA ALA A 206 23.34 -0.69 23.95
C ALA A 206 22.30 0.42 23.73
N SER A 207 21.54 0.34 22.65
CA SER A 207 20.60 1.40 22.27
C SER A 207 19.24 0.83 21.88
N VAL A 208 18.22 1.68 22.03
CA VAL A 208 16.86 1.44 21.54
C VAL A 208 16.47 2.65 20.70
N GLY A 209 15.78 2.42 19.59
CA GLY A 209 15.49 3.47 18.65
C GLY A 209 14.40 3.13 17.65
N LEU A 210 14.26 4.02 16.68
CA LEU A 210 13.34 3.85 15.57
C LEU A 210 14.11 3.88 14.26
N THR A 211 13.77 2.94 13.39
CA THR A 211 14.19 2.95 11.99
C THR A 211 13.03 3.40 11.12
N PHE A 212 13.26 4.41 10.30
CA PHE A 212 12.32 4.96 9.34
C PHE A 212 12.72 4.51 7.94
N TYR A 213 11.84 3.80 7.24
CA TYR A 213 12.02 3.39 5.86
C TYR A 213 11.55 4.49 4.92
N LEU A 214 12.38 4.83 3.94
CA LEU A 214 12.13 5.92 3.01
C LEU A 214 11.77 5.39 1.63
N GLY A 215 10.59 5.79 1.16
CA GLY A 215 10.15 5.60 -0.21
C GLY A 215 8.62 5.52 -0.32
N LYS A 216 8.16 5.02 -1.46
CA LYS A 216 6.73 4.94 -1.81
C LYS A 216 6.27 3.50 -2.02
N LYS A 217 7.18 2.53 -1.88
CA LYS A 217 6.85 1.13 -2.06
C LYS A 217 6.19 0.62 -0.80
N GLU A 218 5.45 -0.47 -0.97
CA GLU A 218 4.69 -1.04 0.13
C GLU A 218 5.60 -1.63 1.21
N LYS A 219 6.79 -2.13 0.81
CA LYS A 219 7.75 -2.79 1.70
C LYS A 219 9.15 -2.27 1.46
N HIS A 220 9.92 -2.15 2.55
CA HIS A 220 11.36 -1.98 2.51
C HIS A 220 12.07 -3.32 2.27
N ALA A 221 13.30 -3.27 1.76
CA ALA A 221 14.17 -4.43 1.51
C ALA A 221 14.27 -5.37 2.72
N ASP A 222 14.27 -4.82 3.95
CA ASP A 222 14.37 -5.60 5.18
C ASP A 222 13.22 -6.58 5.39
N TRP A 223 12.06 -6.28 4.81
CA TRP A 223 10.81 -7.02 4.97
C TRP A 223 10.34 -7.67 3.67
N TYR A 224 11.11 -7.53 2.59
CA TYR A 224 10.78 -8.12 1.29
C TYR A 224 11.29 -9.57 1.20
N SER A 225 10.53 -10.43 0.54
CA SER A 225 10.92 -11.79 0.16
C SER A 225 10.40 -12.07 -1.25
N GLU A 226 11.30 -12.52 -2.13
CA GLU A 226 11.01 -12.80 -3.53
C GLU A 226 10.13 -14.05 -3.67
N ASP A 227 10.35 -15.06 -2.84
CA ASP A 227 9.58 -16.30 -2.86
C ASP A 227 8.12 -16.06 -2.47
N ASN A 228 7.88 -15.26 -1.41
CA ASN A 228 6.51 -14.91 -1.00
C ASN A 228 5.78 -14.09 -2.07
N ASP A 229 6.48 -13.13 -2.71
CA ASP A 229 5.87 -12.31 -3.78
C ASP A 229 5.49 -13.16 -5.00
N ARG A 230 6.35 -14.11 -5.37
CA ARG A 230 6.08 -15.06 -6.45
C ARG A 230 4.90 -15.98 -6.11
N LEU A 231 4.83 -16.49 -4.88
CA LEU A 231 3.74 -17.36 -4.42
C LEU A 231 2.40 -16.63 -4.43
N ASN A 232 2.35 -15.40 -3.89
CA ASN A 232 1.13 -14.60 -3.89
C ASN A 232 0.63 -14.34 -5.32
N LYS A 233 1.53 -13.99 -6.25
CA LYS A 233 1.16 -13.80 -7.67
C LYS A 233 0.63 -15.08 -8.33
N LEU A 234 1.14 -16.24 -7.92
CA LEU A 234 0.62 -17.52 -8.41
C LEU A 234 -0.76 -17.81 -7.81
N GLU A 235 -0.94 -17.57 -6.52
CA GLU A 235 -2.21 -17.73 -5.82
C GLU A 235 -3.29 -16.80 -6.39
N ASP A 236 -2.98 -15.53 -6.65
CA ASP A 236 -3.90 -14.59 -7.30
C ASP A 236 -4.33 -15.06 -8.69
N ARG A 237 -3.39 -15.60 -9.48
CA ARG A 237 -3.68 -16.16 -10.80
C ARG A 237 -4.57 -17.41 -10.69
N VAL A 238 -4.29 -18.28 -9.73
CA VAL A 238 -5.12 -19.48 -9.47
C VAL A 238 -6.51 -19.05 -9.03
N ASN A 239 -6.64 -18.13 -8.07
CA ASN A 239 -7.92 -17.60 -7.61
C ASN A 239 -8.73 -16.97 -8.76
N THR A 240 -8.08 -16.19 -9.63
CA THR A 240 -8.74 -15.58 -10.80
C THR A 240 -9.31 -16.64 -11.74
N ILE A 241 -8.56 -17.73 -11.96
CA ILE A 241 -9.00 -18.85 -12.79
C ILE A 241 -10.12 -19.63 -12.09
N GLU A 242 -9.96 -19.96 -10.81
CA GLU A 242 -10.94 -20.75 -10.04
C GLU A 242 -12.29 -20.04 -9.93
N THR A 243 -12.28 -18.74 -9.65
CA THR A 243 -13.50 -17.95 -9.53
C THR A 243 -14.10 -17.58 -10.87
N GLY A 244 -13.28 -17.25 -11.87
CA GLY A 244 -13.75 -16.84 -13.18
C GLY A 244 -14.22 -18.00 -14.06
N LEU A 245 -13.80 -19.25 -13.81
CA LEU A 245 -14.29 -20.40 -14.56
C LEU A 245 -15.64 -20.94 -14.09
N ILE A 246 -16.19 -20.40 -13.00
CA ILE A 246 -17.55 -20.69 -12.56
C ILE A 246 -18.51 -20.02 -13.55
N ASP A 247 -19.58 -20.72 -13.90
CA ASP A 247 -20.70 -20.19 -14.68
C ASP A 247 -21.86 -19.98 -13.68
N THR A 248 -22.00 -18.73 -13.20
CA THR A 248 -22.88 -18.38 -12.08
C THR A 248 -24.35 -18.41 -12.49
N ASP A 249 -24.70 -17.92 -13.68
CA ASP A 249 -26.07 -17.85 -14.18
C ASP A 249 -26.48 -19.05 -15.04
N LYS A 250 -25.53 -19.94 -15.34
CA LYS A 250 -25.70 -21.23 -16.01
C LYS A 250 -26.20 -21.09 -17.44
N ASP A 251 -25.77 -20.04 -18.12
CA ASP A 251 -26.07 -19.80 -19.53
C ASP A 251 -25.13 -20.57 -20.47
N GLY A 252 -24.09 -21.21 -19.93
CA GLY A 252 -23.09 -22.00 -20.65
C GLY A 252 -21.78 -21.26 -20.91
N VAL A 253 -21.63 -20.01 -20.44
CA VAL A 253 -20.41 -19.21 -20.53
C VAL A 253 -19.90 -18.90 -19.13
N ALA A 254 -18.64 -19.24 -18.87
CA ALA A 254 -18.04 -18.96 -17.57
C ALA A 254 -17.92 -17.46 -17.31
N ASP A 255 -18.07 -17.04 -16.05
CA ASP A 255 -18.06 -15.65 -15.58
C ASP A 255 -16.86 -14.82 -16.08
N LEU A 256 -15.71 -15.45 -16.30
CA LEU A 256 -14.50 -14.82 -16.85
C LEU A 256 -14.68 -14.32 -18.29
N TYR A 257 -15.54 -14.98 -19.05
CA TYR A 257 -15.81 -14.71 -20.46
C TYR A 257 -17.20 -14.13 -20.72
N ASP A 258 -18.05 -14.12 -19.70
CA ASP A 258 -19.41 -13.62 -19.76
C ASP A 258 -19.45 -12.07 -19.67
N LEU A 259 -20.09 -11.45 -20.66
CA LEU A 259 -20.30 -10.01 -20.75
C LEU A 259 -21.68 -9.56 -20.26
N GLU A 260 -22.63 -10.48 -20.07
CA GLU A 260 -23.97 -10.20 -19.55
C GLU A 260 -24.23 -11.05 -18.29
N PRO A 261 -23.59 -10.70 -17.16
CA PRO A 261 -23.77 -11.45 -15.93
C PRO A 261 -25.24 -11.43 -15.52
N ASN A 262 -25.81 -12.60 -15.26
CA ASN A 262 -27.22 -12.84 -14.94
C ASN A 262 -28.16 -12.87 -16.14
N THR A 263 -27.78 -13.57 -17.21
CA THR A 263 -28.69 -13.88 -18.31
C THR A 263 -29.94 -14.63 -17.78
N VAL A 264 -31.09 -14.33 -18.37
CA VAL A 264 -32.35 -14.99 -18.01
C VAL A 264 -32.27 -16.47 -18.36
N SER A 265 -32.57 -17.33 -17.40
CA SER A 265 -32.53 -18.78 -17.61
C SER A 265 -33.42 -19.22 -18.78
N GLY A 266 -32.83 -20.01 -19.69
CA GLY A 266 -33.51 -20.53 -20.87
C GLY A 266 -33.49 -19.60 -22.07
N VAL A 267 -32.74 -18.49 -22.02
CA VAL A 267 -32.40 -17.66 -23.18
C VAL A 267 -31.10 -18.14 -23.80
N ALA A 268 -31.09 -18.30 -25.13
CA ALA A 268 -29.86 -18.58 -25.88
C ALA A 268 -28.89 -17.41 -25.85
N VAL A 269 -27.61 -17.71 -25.59
CA VAL A 269 -26.51 -16.75 -25.57
C VAL A 269 -25.47 -17.04 -26.64
N ASN A 270 -24.69 -16.03 -26.99
CA ASN A 270 -23.51 -16.20 -27.85
C ASN A 270 -22.29 -16.68 -27.04
N THR A 271 -21.14 -16.84 -27.68
CA THR A 271 -19.90 -17.32 -27.03
C THR A 271 -19.30 -16.36 -25.98
N LYS A 272 -19.97 -15.26 -25.69
CA LYS A 272 -19.58 -14.24 -24.70
C LYS A 272 -20.68 -14.01 -23.66
N GLY A 273 -21.64 -14.93 -23.52
CA GLY A 273 -22.73 -14.87 -22.53
C GLY A 273 -23.81 -13.83 -22.82
N GLN A 274 -23.75 -13.15 -23.98
CA GLN A 274 -24.75 -12.15 -24.31
C GLN A 274 -25.99 -12.79 -24.95
N SER A 275 -27.17 -12.39 -24.48
CA SER A 275 -28.44 -12.87 -25.00
C SER A 275 -28.62 -12.58 -26.50
N ILE A 276 -29.20 -13.53 -27.24
CA ILE A 276 -29.50 -13.37 -28.66
C ILE A 276 -30.74 -12.49 -28.82
N ASP A 277 -30.53 -11.31 -29.37
CA ASP A 277 -31.54 -10.29 -29.68
C ASP A 277 -31.28 -9.79 -31.11
N THR A 278 -31.93 -10.42 -32.10
CA THR A 278 -31.66 -10.19 -33.53
C THR A 278 -32.20 -8.83 -33.99
N ASN A 279 -33.33 -8.41 -33.44
CA ASN A 279 -33.95 -7.12 -33.76
C ASN A 279 -33.42 -5.96 -32.87
N GLN A 280 -32.55 -6.31 -31.92
CA GLN A 280 -31.84 -5.46 -30.96
C GLN A 280 -32.75 -4.73 -29.95
N ASN A 281 -34.04 -5.06 -29.87
CA ASN A 281 -35.05 -4.25 -29.18
C ASN A 281 -34.93 -4.25 -27.64
N GLY A 282 -33.97 -5.00 -27.08
CA GLY A 282 -33.75 -5.12 -25.65
C GLY A 282 -34.40 -6.35 -25.03
N VAL A 283 -35.20 -7.08 -25.79
CA VAL A 283 -35.85 -8.33 -25.42
C VAL A 283 -35.17 -9.46 -26.18
N PRO A 284 -34.60 -10.47 -25.50
CA PRO A 284 -34.10 -11.64 -26.18
C PRO A 284 -35.17 -12.33 -27.03
N ASP A 285 -34.79 -12.78 -28.23
CA ASP A 285 -35.70 -13.34 -29.24
C ASP A 285 -36.58 -14.48 -28.67
N GLU A 286 -36.01 -15.28 -27.75
CA GLU A 286 -36.71 -16.40 -27.11
C GLU A 286 -37.79 -15.98 -26.10
N LEU A 287 -37.69 -14.78 -25.52
CA LEU A 287 -38.70 -14.24 -24.60
C LEU A 287 -39.84 -13.52 -25.33
N GLU A 288 -39.63 -13.08 -26.57
CA GLU A 288 -40.63 -12.31 -27.32
C GLU A 288 -41.94 -13.09 -27.49
N SER A 289 -41.88 -14.37 -27.88
CA SER A 289 -43.10 -15.17 -28.08
C SER A 289 -43.93 -15.33 -26.80
N TYR A 290 -43.27 -15.44 -25.65
CA TYR A 290 -43.94 -15.53 -24.36
C TYR A 290 -44.58 -14.20 -23.96
N LEU A 291 -43.86 -13.10 -24.13
CA LEU A 291 -44.36 -11.76 -23.85
C LEU A 291 -45.54 -11.41 -24.75
N ASP A 292 -45.46 -11.75 -26.04
CA ASP A 292 -46.54 -11.54 -26.99
C ASP A 292 -47.82 -12.26 -26.59
N LYS A 293 -47.72 -13.54 -26.21
CA LYS A 293 -48.89 -14.31 -25.76
C LYS A 293 -49.53 -13.76 -24.48
N THR A 294 -48.72 -13.15 -23.62
CA THR A 294 -49.13 -12.78 -22.26
C THR A 294 -49.62 -11.33 -22.19
N TYR A 295 -49.01 -10.42 -22.97
CA TYR A 295 -49.21 -8.98 -22.86
C TYR A 295 -49.72 -8.32 -24.15
N SER A 296 -49.46 -8.90 -25.33
CA SER A 296 -49.99 -8.32 -26.56
C SER A 296 -51.51 -8.53 -26.62
N LYS A 297 -52.28 -7.43 -26.54
CA LYS A 297 -53.72 -7.43 -26.80
C LYS A 297 -53.97 -8.10 -28.15
N LYS A 298 -54.92 -9.05 -28.20
CA LYS A 298 -55.40 -9.73 -29.41
C LYS A 298 -55.36 -8.80 -30.64
N GLY A 299 -54.38 -8.98 -31.51
CA GLY A 299 -54.35 -8.33 -32.83
C GLY A 299 -53.04 -7.69 -33.32
N SER A 300 -51.92 -7.72 -32.58
CA SER A 300 -50.61 -7.30 -33.12
C SER A 300 -49.62 -8.47 -33.07
N GLU A 301 -49.27 -8.99 -34.23
CA GLU A 301 -48.20 -9.97 -34.39
C GLU A 301 -46.86 -9.24 -34.31
N THR A 302 -45.92 -9.79 -33.54
CA THR A 302 -44.56 -9.28 -33.20
C THR A 302 -44.53 -8.33 -32.00
N ALA A 303 -43.64 -8.64 -31.05
CA ALA A 303 -43.14 -7.72 -30.03
C ALA A 303 -42.50 -6.50 -30.69
N THR A 304 -43.35 -5.56 -31.11
CA THR A 304 -42.91 -4.29 -31.67
C THR A 304 -42.33 -3.42 -30.56
N ASN A 305 -41.62 -2.35 -30.94
CA ASN A 305 -41.22 -1.28 -30.01
C ASN A 305 -42.36 -0.83 -29.06
N ASN A 306 -43.63 -0.99 -29.46
CA ASN A 306 -44.79 -0.65 -28.63
C ASN A 306 -44.92 -1.56 -27.38
N THR A 307 -44.67 -2.87 -27.48
CA THR A 307 -44.75 -3.78 -26.33
C THR A 307 -43.64 -3.50 -25.33
N VAL A 308 -42.43 -3.21 -25.83
CA VAL A 308 -41.28 -2.83 -25.00
C VAL A 308 -41.54 -1.50 -24.29
N GLU A 309 -42.10 -0.51 -25.00
CA GLU A 309 -42.51 0.77 -24.43
C GLU A 309 -43.61 0.60 -23.36
N GLU A 310 -44.58 -0.29 -23.58
CA GLU A 310 -45.62 -0.61 -22.58
C GLU A 310 -45.04 -1.27 -21.32
N LEU A 311 -44.03 -2.13 -21.43
CA LEU A 311 -43.37 -2.76 -20.28
C LEU A 311 -42.56 -1.74 -19.47
N ILE A 312 -41.84 -0.85 -20.15
CA ILE A 312 -41.08 0.24 -19.51
C ILE A 312 -42.06 1.18 -18.79
N ASN A 313 -43.05 1.70 -19.52
CA ASN A 313 -44.04 2.65 -18.98
C ASN A 313 -44.99 2.02 -17.95
N GLY A 314 -45.20 0.70 -18.02
CA GLY A 314 -45.96 -0.07 -17.03
C GLY A 314 -45.22 -0.28 -15.71
N GLY A 315 -43.95 0.14 -15.61
CA GLY A 315 -43.14 0.05 -14.40
C GLY A 315 -42.67 -1.38 -14.10
N TYR A 316 -42.57 -2.24 -15.11
CA TYR A 316 -41.98 -3.58 -14.96
C TYR A 316 -40.45 -3.54 -15.00
N VAL A 317 -39.88 -2.47 -15.57
CA VAL A 317 -38.44 -2.24 -15.64
C VAL A 317 -38.03 -1.25 -14.56
N ASN A 318 -37.36 -1.74 -13.51
CA ASN A 318 -36.94 -0.92 -12.37
C ASN A 318 -35.47 -1.18 -12.01
N VAL A 319 -34.85 -0.18 -11.38
CA VAL A 319 -33.52 -0.29 -10.76
C VAL A 319 -33.68 -0.13 -9.26
N TYR A 320 -33.12 -1.03 -8.47
CA TYR A 320 -33.32 -1.08 -7.02
C TYR A 320 -32.08 -0.64 -6.25
N PHE A 321 -32.30 -0.16 -5.02
CA PHE A 321 -31.28 0.41 -4.16
C PHE A 321 -31.37 -0.14 -2.75
N ASP A 322 -30.21 -0.26 -2.10
CA ASP A 322 -30.14 -0.57 -0.68
C ASP A 322 -30.61 0.62 0.17
N PHE A 323 -30.90 0.31 1.44
CA PHE A 323 -31.27 1.33 2.42
C PHE A 323 -30.21 2.43 2.49
N ASN A 324 -30.67 3.68 2.45
CA ASN A 324 -29.81 4.86 2.50
C ASN A 324 -28.71 4.94 1.41
N SER A 325 -28.89 4.23 0.29
CA SER A 325 -27.92 4.19 -0.81
C SER A 325 -28.45 4.86 -2.08
N SER A 326 -27.55 5.49 -2.82
CA SER A 326 -27.74 5.96 -4.20
C SER A 326 -26.95 5.15 -5.22
N LYS A 327 -26.26 4.09 -4.79
CA LYS A 327 -25.60 3.13 -5.67
C LYS A 327 -26.61 2.04 -6.07
N PRO A 328 -26.88 1.85 -7.38
CA PRO A 328 -27.72 0.75 -7.85
C PRO A 328 -27.17 -0.61 -7.40
N THR A 329 -28.05 -1.56 -7.12
CA THR A 329 -27.62 -2.95 -6.88
C THR A 329 -27.19 -3.60 -8.20
N ASN A 330 -26.15 -4.44 -8.18
CA ASN A 330 -25.64 -5.08 -9.40
C ASN A 330 -26.74 -5.87 -10.14
N ALA A 331 -27.57 -6.61 -9.39
CA ALA A 331 -28.65 -7.43 -9.95
C ALA A 331 -29.77 -6.63 -10.65
N SER A 332 -29.87 -5.31 -10.41
CA SER A 332 -30.92 -4.47 -11.01
C SER A 332 -30.42 -3.59 -12.15
N LEU A 333 -29.12 -3.67 -12.49
CA LEU A 333 -28.55 -2.93 -13.62
C LEU A 333 -29.08 -3.41 -14.98
N SER A 334 -29.59 -4.64 -15.07
CA SER A 334 -30.31 -5.15 -16.25
C SER A 334 -31.48 -4.27 -16.64
N GLY A 335 -32.16 -3.62 -15.67
CA GLY A 335 -33.22 -2.65 -15.96
C GLY A 335 -32.73 -1.40 -16.68
N VAL A 336 -31.48 -0.96 -16.43
CA VAL A 336 -30.86 0.15 -17.17
C VAL A 336 -30.49 -0.28 -18.58
N ASP A 337 -29.94 -1.49 -18.72
CA ASP A 337 -29.58 -2.05 -20.03
C ASP A 337 -30.80 -2.14 -20.94
N PHE A 338 -31.94 -2.61 -20.41
CA PHE A 338 -33.21 -2.67 -21.12
C PHE A 338 -33.65 -1.30 -21.67
N LEU A 339 -33.59 -0.24 -20.85
CA LEU A 339 -33.88 1.13 -21.30
C LEU A 339 -32.89 1.62 -22.36
N VAL A 340 -31.59 1.36 -22.17
CA VAL A 340 -30.53 1.79 -23.09
C VAL A 340 -30.71 1.14 -24.47
N LYS A 341 -30.96 -0.18 -24.52
CA LYS A 341 -31.22 -0.91 -25.77
C LYS A 341 -32.44 -0.32 -26.49
N TYR A 342 -33.55 -0.11 -25.78
CA TYR A 342 -34.74 0.54 -26.35
C TYR A 342 -34.45 1.94 -26.93
N LEU A 343 -33.77 2.82 -26.18
CA LEU A 343 -33.48 4.19 -26.64
C LEU A 343 -32.47 4.25 -27.79
N LYS A 344 -31.55 3.29 -27.90
CA LYS A 344 -30.63 3.19 -29.05
C LYS A 344 -31.39 2.87 -30.33
N ASN A 345 -32.36 1.97 -30.27
CA ASN A 345 -33.15 1.58 -31.43
C ASN A 345 -34.27 2.55 -31.78
N ASN A 346 -34.60 3.44 -30.86
CA ASN A 346 -35.60 4.47 -31.07
C ASN A 346 -34.98 5.87 -30.90
N PRO A 347 -34.12 6.34 -31.82
CA PRO A 347 -33.36 7.60 -31.65
C PRO A 347 -34.22 8.85 -31.38
N GLY A 348 -35.48 8.86 -31.81
CA GLY A 348 -36.42 9.96 -31.59
C GLY A 348 -37.11 9.97 -30.22
N LYS A 349 -36.99 8.90 -29.43
CA LYS A 349 -37.62 8.77 -28.11
C LYS A 349 -36.79 9.40 -27.01
N SER A 350 -37.42 9.83 -25.93
CA SER A 350 -36.73 10.30 -24.71
C SER A 350 -37.27 9.57 -23.49
N ALA A 351 -36.59 9.66 -22.33
CA ALA A 351 -37.07 9.03 -21.11
C ALA A 351 -36.94 9.94 -19.89
N ASP A 352 -37.98 9.97 -19.06
CA ASP A 352 -37.89 10.43 -17.68
C ASP A 352 -37.38 9.28 -16.80
N ILE A 353 -36.36 9.57 -16.00
CA ILE A 353 -35.78 8.70 -14.99
C ILE A 353 -36.29 9.17 -13.64
N ILE A 354 -37.21 8.41 -13.06
CA ILE A 354 -38.00 8.82 -11.91
C ILE A 354 -37.51 8.06 -10.68
N GLY A 355 -36.89 8.77 -9.75
CA GLY A 355 -36.35 8.19 -8.51
C GLY A 355 -37.34 8.24 -7.36
N TYR A 356 -37.32 7.19 -6.54
CA TYR A 356 -38.14 7.04 -5.33
C TYR A 356 -37.27 6.65 -4.12
N SER A 357 -37.77 6.98 -2.93
CA SER A 357 -37.28 6.50 -1.64
C SER A 357 -38.40 5.84 -0.84
N ASP A 358 -38.02 5.12 0.22
CA ASP A 358 -39.01 4.73 1.23
C ASP A 358 -39.34 5.95 2.13
N GLU A 359 -40.31 5.77 3.02
CA GLU A 359 -40.85 6.80 3.91
C GLU A 359 -40.00 7.05 5.17
N ILE A 360 -38.84 6.39 5.30
CA ILE A 360 -37.99 6.54 6.48
C ILE A 360 -37.10 7.78 6.32
N GLY A 361 -37.24 8.74 7.23
CA GLY A 361 -36.42 9.94 7.28
C GLY A 361 -37.23 11.22 7.07
N SER A 362 -36.55 12.32 6.76
CA SER A 362 -37.24 13.56 6.42
C SER A 362 -37.59 13.61 4.93
N SER A 363 -38.73 14.19 4.61
CA SER A 363 -39.16 14.38 3.21
C SER A 363 -38.13 15.12 2.36
N SER A 364 -37.44 16.12 2.92
CA SER A 364 -36.35 16.82 2.22
C SER A 364 -35.17 15.90 1.90
N TYR A 365 -34.79 15.03 2.84
CA TYR A 365 -33.71 14.07 2.65
C TYR A 365 -34.08 13.03 1.60
N ASN A 366 -35.30 12.53 1.66
CA ASN A 366 -35.83 11.51 0.77
C ASN A 366 -36.02 12.02 -0.66
N THR A 367 -36.47 13.26 -0.82
CA THR A 367 -36.48 13.96 -2.12
C THR A 367 -35.08 14.03 -2.72
N GLU A 368 -34.10 14.45 -1.92
CA GLU A 368 -32.70 14.54 -2.34
C GLU A 368 -32.08 13.18 -2.68
N LEU A 369 -32.36 12.15 -1.89
CA LEU A 369 -31.90 10.79 -2.12
C LEU A 369 -32.51 10.21 -3.41
N SER A 370 -33.80 10.44 -3.63
CA SER A 370 -34.49 10.01 -4.86
C SER A 370 -33.88 10.65 -6.10
N ARG A 371 -33.52 11.94 -6.04
CA ARG A 371 -32.80 12.65 -7.10
C ARG A 371 -31.44 12.03 -7.39
N LYS A 372 -30.64 11.77 -6.34
CA LYS A 372 -29.32 11.14 -6.48
C LYS A 372 -29.39 9.76 -7.12
N ARG A 373 -30.43 8.97 -6.80
CA ARG A 373 -30.66 7.66 -7.44
C ARG A 373 -30.93 7.78 -8.93
N ALA A 374 -31.84 8.69 -9.31
CA ALA A 374 -32.14 8.95 -10.71
C ALA A 374 -30.93 9.49 -11.47
N GLU A 375 -30.12 10.36 -10.86
CA GLU A 375 -28.85 10.84 -11.44
C GLU A 375 -27.82 9.72 -11.62
N ALA A 376 -27.71 8.80 -10.65
CA ALA A 376 -26.82 7.65 -10.76
C ALA A 376 -27.23 6.77 -11.95
N VAL A 377 -28.52 6.50 -12.12
CA VAL A 377 -29.04 5.73 -13.26
C VAL A 377 -28.84 6.47 -14.58
N LYS A 378 -29.11 7.79 -14.62
CA LYS A 378 -28.81 8.63 -15.79
C LYS A 378 -27.35 8.51 -16.19
N LYS A 379 -26.43 8.58 -15.23
CA LYS A 379 -24.99 8.46 -15.47
C LYS A 379 -24.61 7.11 -16.08
N VAL A 380 -25.20 6.02 -15.60
CA VAL A 380 -25.00 4.68 -16.19
C VAL A 380 -25.48 4.65 -17.64
N ALA A 381 -26.70 5.14 -17.92
CA ALA A 381 -27.24 5.19 -19.27
C ALA A 381 -26.43 6.08 -20.23
N THR A 382 -25.92 7.23 -19.76
CA THR A 382 -25.06 8.10 -20.58
C THR A 382 -23.71 7.47 -20.86
N ASN A 383 -23.12 6.77 -19.89
CA ASN A 383 -21.87 6.04 -20.10
C ASN A 383 -22.05 4.88 -21.09
N ALA A 384 -23.26 4.32 -21.16
CA ALA A 384 -23.64 3.30 -22.14
C ALA A 384 -23.97 3.88 -23.53
N GLY A 385 -23.88 5.20 -23.72
CA GLY A 385 -23.95 5.88 -25.02
C GLY A 385 -25.27 6.56 -25.35
N ILE A 386 -26.19 6.72 -24.40
CA ILE A 386 -27.40 7.54 -24.60
C ILE A 386 -27.06 9.02 -24.42
N ASP A 387 -27.50 9.87 -25.35
CA ASP A 387 -27.31 11.31 -25.23
C ASP A 387 -28.01 11.86 -23.96
N ALA A 388 -27.27 12.63 -23.16
CA ALA A 388 -27.76 13.17 -21.90
C ALA A 388 -28.98 14.10 -22.05
N SER A 389 -29.20 14.68 -23.23
CA SER A 389 -30.37 15.51 -23.56
C SER A 389 -31.65 14.69 -23.71
N ARG A 390 -31.55 13.39 -23.97
CA ARG A 390 -32.70 12.47 -24.10
C ARG A 390 -33.18 11.90 -22.75
N LEU A 391 -32.48 12.23 -21.67
CA LEU A 391 -32.73 11.70 -20.33
C LEU A 391 -33.04 12.83 -19.36
N ASN A 392 -34.27 12.84 -18.82
CA ASN A 392 -34.70 13.81 -17.83
C ASN A 392 -34.73 13.16 -16.43
N VAL A 393 -34.30 13.88 -15.39
CA VAL A 393 -34.28 13.37 -14.02
C VAL A 393 -35.47 13.93 -13.24
N ILE A 394 -36.27 13.05 -12.64
CA ILE A 394 -37.39 13.42 -11.79
C ILE A 394 -37.17 12.84 -10.39
N ALA A 395 -37.20 13.72 -9.38
CA ALA A 395 -37.12 13.34 -7.98
C ALA A 395 -38.53 13.23 -7.41
N ASN A 396 -39.06 12.02 -7.29
CA ASN A 396 -40.43 11.80 -6.82
C ASN A 396 -40.52 11.67 -5.29
N GLY A 397 -39.38 11.65 -4.59
CA GLY A 397 -39.34 11.54 -3.14
C GLY A 397 -39.87 10.20 -2.65
N GLU A 398 -40.68 10.23 -1.59
CA GLU A 398 -41.14 9.05 -0.89
C GLU A 398 -42.29 8.35 -1.62
N ASP A 399 -42.19 7.02 -1.77
CA ASP A 399 -43.29 6.16 -2.23
C ASP A 399 -43.93 5.48 -1.01
N THR A 400 -45.15 5.91 -0.68
CA THR A 400 -45.91 5.43 0.48
C THR A 400 -46.94 4.35 0.11
N SER A 401 -46.85 3.77 -1.09
CA SER A 401 -47.80 2.76 -1.59
C SER A 401 -47.68 1.39 -0.91
N VAL A 402 -46.64 1.17 -0.11
CA VAL A 402 -46.35 -0.09 0.56
C VAL A 402 -46.55 -0.02 2.07
N ASN A 403 -46.70 -1.19 2.71
CA ASN A 403 -46.82 -1.27 4.16
C ASN A 403 -45.50 -0.83 4.84
N LYS A 404 -45.54 0.34 5.47
CA LYS A 404 -44.42 0.93 6.22
C LYS A 404 -43.79 0.02 7.28
N ASN A 405 -44.55 -0.93 7.83
CA ASN A 405 -44.05 -1.82 8.88
C ASN A 405 -43.29 -3.05 8.33
N SER A 406 -43.35 -3.34 7.02
CA SER A 406 -42.59 -4.44 6.42
C SER A 406 -41.29 -3.93 5.79
N LYS A 407 -40.16 -4.48 6.25
CA LYS A 407 -38.84 -4.14 5.72
C LYS A 407 -38.70 -4.54 4.26
N GLU A 408 -39.30 -5.68 3.90
CA GLU A 408 -39.32 -6.27 2.56
C GLU A 408 -40.16 -5.40 1.61
N ALA A 409 -41.34 -4.96 2.06
CA ALA A 409 -42.19 -4.07 1.27
C ALA A 409 -41.51 -2.72 1.00
N ARG A 410 -40.73 -2.18 1.94
CA ARG A 410 -39.95 -0.96 1.70
C ARG A 410 -38.81 -1.15 0.69
N GLN A 411 -38.26 -2.36 0.54
CA GLN A 411 -37.17 -2.61 -0.42
C GLN A 411 -37.61 -2.38 -1.86
N ILE A 412 -38.83 -2.77 -2.21
CA ILE A 412 -39.33 -2.66 -3.58
C ILE A 412 -39.66 -1.23 -4.01
N VAL A 413 -39.83 -0.30 -3.06
CA VAL A 413 -40.07 1.12 -3.37
C VAL A 413 -38.81 1.98 -3.32
N ARG A 414 -37.68 1.43 -2.86
CA ARG A 414 -36.35 2.03 -3.04
C ARG A 414 -35.87 1.80 -4.46
N ARG A 415 -36.50 2.48 -5.41
CA ARG A 415 -36.32 2.20 -6.84
C ARG A 415 -36.19 3.46 -7.71
N VAL A 416 -35.74 3.23 -8.93
CA VAL A 416 -35.92 4.12 -10.07
C VAL A 416 -36.76 3.39 -11.10
N THR A 417 -37.77 4.08 -11.64
CA THR A 417 -38.57 3.61 -12.78
C THR A 417 -38.38 4.58 -13.95
N PHE A 418 -38.91 4.20 -15.11
CA PHE A 418 -38.72 4.92 -16.35
C PHE A 418 -40.05 5.26 -17.01
N GLN A 419 -40.10 6.41 -17.68
CA GLN A 419 -41.22 6.78 -18.54
C GLN A 419 -40.69 7.30 -19.87
N VAL A 420 -40.90 6.53 -20.93
CA VAL A 420 -40.52 6.85 -22.30
C VAL A 420 -41.57 7.76 -22.95
N LYS A 421 -41.11 8.73 -23.75
CA LYS A 421 -41.90 9.70 -24.52
C LYS A 421 -41.53 9.65 -25.99
#